data_AF-A0A539D3U5-F1
#
_entry.id   AF-A0A539D3U5-F1
#
_cell.length_a   1.000
_cell.length_b   1.000
_cell.length_c   1.000
_cell.angle_alpha   90.00
_cell.angle_beta   90.00
_cell.angle_gamma   90.00
#
_symmetry.space_group_name_H-M   'P 1'
#
loop_
_entity.id
_entity.type
_entity.pdbx_description
1 polymer ?
#
loop_
_entity_poly.entity_id
_entity_poly.type
_entity_poly.pdbx_seq_one_letter_code
_entity_poly.pdbx_strand_id
1 'polypeptide(L)'
;RLPQFGHLFSSDAYSAGYYSYLWSEVMDADTWKAFEETGDVWSPAVAAKMREHILSNGNIIDRADAYRAFRGRDPDVNALLEVRGFPTTPTPRRR
;
A
#
# COMPACT_ATOMS: atom_id res chain seq x y z
N ARG A 1 -32.57 13.67 1.69
CA ARG A 1 -31.29 14.09 1.06
C ARG A 1 -30.19 13.86 2.09
N LEU A 2 -29.20 13.01 1.81
CA LEU A 2 -28.07 12.70 2.69
C LEU A 2 -26.86 13.52 2.23
N PRO A 3 -26.47 14.62 2.89
CA PRO A 3 -25.49 15.56 2.35
C PRO A 3 -24.10 15.35 2.97
N GLN A 4 -23.58 14.12 2.97
CA GLN A 4 -22.36 13.79 3.72
C GLN A 4 -21.30 13.01 2.92
N PHE A 5 -21.19 13.27 1.62
CA PHE A 5 -20.05 12.78 0.82
C PHE A 5 -19.46 13.91 -0.03
N GLY A 6 -18.60 14.72 0.59
CA GLY A 6 -17.90 15.83 -0.07
C GLY A 6 -16.81 15.39 -1.05
N HIS A 7 -16.35 14.14 -0.98
CA HIS A 7 -15.27 13.62 -1.84
C HIS A 7 -15.63 13.51 -3.33
N LEU A 8 -16.92 13.51 -3.69
CA LEU A 8 -17.37 13.14 -5.02
C LEU A 8 -17.74 14.33 -5.92
N PHE A 9 -17.95 15.54 -5.37
CA PHE A 9 -18.65 16.60 -6.11
C PHE A 9 -17.94 17.95 -6.21
N SER A 10 -16.67 18.08 -5.82
CA SER A 10 -15.95 19.37 -5.89
C SER A 10 -14.60 19.35 -6.61
N SER A 11 -14.13 18.20 -7.11
CA SER A 11 -12.85 18.14 -7.82
C SER A 11 -12.83 17.04 -8.87
N ASP A 12 -12.50 17.42 -10.11
CA ASP A 12 -12.34 16.56 -11.30
C ASP A 12 -11.12 15.62 -11.20
N ALA A 13 -10.53 15.47 -10.01
CA ALA A 13 -9.32 14.69 -9.75
C ALA A 13 -9.56 13.28 -9.18
N TYR A 14 -10.81 12.91 -8.86
CA TYR A 14 -11.09 11.68 -8.08
C TYR A 14 -12.13 10.72 -8.67
N SER A 15 -12.82 11.09 -9.75
CA SER A 15 -13.86 10.23 -10.37
C SER A 15 -13.32 8.93 -10.99
N ALA A 16 -12.01 8.84 -11.23
CA ALA A 16 -11.30 7.61 -11.60
C ALA A 16 -10.16 7.28 -10.62
N GLY A 17 -10.06 7.97 -9.48
CA GLY A 17 -8.95 7.88 -8.52
C GLY A 17 -9.31 7.17 -7.22
N TYR A 18 -10.54 6.66 -7.04
CA TYR A 18 -10.90 5.94 -5.81
C TYR A 18 -10.06 4.68 -5.60
N TYR A 19 -9.57 4.06 -6.68
CA TYR A 19 -8.59 2.96 -6.60
C TYR A 19 -7.23 3.43 -6.05
N SER A 20 -6.88 4.72 -6.15
CA SER A 20 -5.61 5.23 -5.64
C SER A 20 -5.55 5.19 -4.11
N TYR A 21 -6.69 5.28 -3.43
CA TYR A 21 -6.78 5.04 -1.99
C TYR A 21 -6.52 3.58 -1.66
N LEU A 22 -7.18 2.65 -2.35
CA LEU A 22 -6.93 1.22 -2.16
C LEU A 22 -5.47 0.86 -2.51
N TRP A 23 -4.90 1.47 -3.54
CA TRP A 23 -3.51 1.28 -3.93
C TRP A 23 -2.54 1.81 -2.85
N SER A 24 -2.85 2.97 -2.27
CA SER A 24 -2.06 3.53 -1.16
C SER A 24 -2.18 2.70 0.11
N GLU A 25 -3.37 2.18 0.42
CA GLU A 25 -3.59 1.28 1.57
C GLU A 25 -2.91 -0.08 1.40
N VAL A 26 -2.85 -0.62 0.18
CA VAL A 26 -2.06 -1.84 -0.10
C VAL A 26 -0.57 -1.57 0.13
N MET A 27 -0.05 -0.44 -0.38
CA MET A 27 1.36 -0.09 -0.17
C MET A 27 1.68 0.18 1.30
N ASP A 28 0.78 0.80 2.05
CA ASP A 28 0.94 1.05 3.49
C ASP A 28 1.01 -0.27 4.27
N ALA A 29 0.01 -1.14 4.11
CA ALA A 29 -0.04 -2.45 4.77
C ALA A 29 1.17 -3.33 4.39
N ASP A 30 1.57 -3.32 3.12
CA ASP A 30 2.72 -4.11 2.66
C ASP A 30 4.07 -3.53 3.09
N THR A 31 4.16 -2.21 3.26
CA THR A 31 5.32 -1.55 3.87
C THR A 31 5.44 -1.90 5.34
N TRP A 32 4.33 -1.86 6.08
CA TRP A 32 4.29 -2.31 7.48
C TRP A 32 4.75 -3.77 7.62
N LYS A 33 4.24 -4.65 6.75
CA LYS A 33 4.66 -6.06 6.70
C LYS A 33 6.17 -6.23 6.49
N ALA A 34 6.81 -5.35 5.72
CA ALA A 34 8.27 -5.38 5.54
C ALA A 34 9.03 -5.11 6.85
N PHE A 35 8.49 -4.30 7.77
CA PHE A 35 9.05 -4.13 9.11
C PHE A 35 8.79 -5.36 9.97
N GLU A 36 7.58 -5.90 9.97
CA GLU A 36 7.22 -7.11 10.72
C GLU A 36 8.07 -8.34 10.31
N GLU A 37 8.35 -8.51 9.02
CA GLU A 37 9.19 -9.60 8.47
C GLU A 37 10.62 -9.60 9.03
N THR A 38 11.11 -8.46 9.53
CA THR A 38 12.43 -8.39 10.18
C THR A 38 12.42 -8.88 11.63
N GLY A 39 11.26 -9.00 12.25
CA GLY A 39 11.10 -9.20 13.70
C GLY A 39 11.39 -7.95 14.54
N ASP A 40 11.75 -6.83 13.92
CA ASP A 40 12.00 -5.53 14.57
C ASP A 40 11.25 -4.42 13.84
N VAL A 41 10.16 -3.94 14.45
CA VAL A 41 9.34 -2.84 13.90
C VAL A 41 10.10 -1.50 13.81
N TRP A 42 11.29 -1.41 14.41
CA TRP A 42 12.17 -0.25 14.36
C TRP A 42 13.42 -0.47 13.50
N SER A 43 13.44 -1.52 12.67
CA SER A 43 14.60 -1.92 11.86
C SER A 43 15.23 -0.72 11.12
N PRO A 44 16.46 -0.30 11.49
CA PRO A 44 17.13 0.82 10.83
C PRO A 44 17.39 0.55 9.34
N ALA A 45 17.58 -0.72 8.97
CA ALA A 45 17.83 -1.12 7.60
C ALA A 45 16.59 -0.92 6.71
N VAL A 46 15.41 -1.31 7.19
CA VAL A 46 14.15 -1.11 6.44
C VAL A 46 13.80 0.39 6.39
N ALA A 47 13.98 1.11 7.51
CA ALA A 47 13.78 2.55 7.55
C ALA A 47 14.69 3.31 6.57
N ALA A 48 15.97 2.91 6.46
CA ALA A 48 16.92 3.51 5.51
C ALA A 48 16.45 3.29 4.06
N LYS A 49 16.05 2.07 3.69
CA LYS A 49 15.50 1.77 2.36
C LYS A 49 14.22 2.54 2.06
N MET A 50 13.31 2.62 3.02
CA MET A 50 12.07 3.39 2.87
C MET A 50 12.37 4.87 2.62
N ARG A 51 13.32 5.45 3.38
CA ARG A 51 13.76 6.83 3.17
C ARG A 51 14.33 7.02 1.77
N GLU A 52 15.26 6.17 1.36
CA GLU A 52 15.99 6.27 0.09
C GLU A 52 15.08 6.10 -1.13
N HIS A 53 14.16 5.12 -1.10
CA HIS A 53 13.40 4.75 -2.28
C HIS A 53 12.00 5.36 -2.31
N ILE A 54 11.37 5.60 -1.16
CA ILE A 54 9.97 6.07 -1.10
C ILE A 54 9.90 7.56 -0.75
N LEU A 55 10.59 8.00 0.30
CA LEU A 55 10.39 9.34 0.86
C LEU A 55 11.27 10.42 0.22
N SER A 56 12.48 10.11 -0.23
CA SER A 56 13.42 11.11 -0.76
C SER A 56 13.27 11.40 -2.25
N ASN A 57 12.60 10.54 -3.01
CA ASN A 57 12.65 10.60 -4.47
C ASN A 57 11.77 11.69 -5.09
N GLY A 58 10.84 12.31 -4.37
CA GLY A 58 10.14 13.53 -4.84
C GLY A 58 9.52 13.45 -6.24
N ASN A 59 9.18 12.24 -6.73
CA ASN A 59 8.68 11.93 -8.08
C ASN A 59 9.71 11.95 -9.25
N ILE A 60 11.02 11.83 -8.97
CA ILE A 60 12.06 11.73 -10.02
C ILE A 60 12.19 10.31 -10.63
N ILE A 61 11.57 9.31 -10.00
CA ILE A 61 11.54 7.90 -10.45
C ILE A 61 10.06 7.48 -10.54
N ASP A 62 9.74 6.57 -11.47
CA ASP A 62 8.42 5.94 -11.49
C ASP A 62 8.09 5.30 -10.13
N ARG A 63 6.86 5.47 -9.67
CA ARG A 63 6.45 5.05 -8.33
C ARG A 63 6.45 3.54 -8.16
N ALA A 64 6.13 2.78 -9.21
CA ALA A 64 6.17 1.32 -9.15
C ALA A 64 7.63 0.84 -9.05
N ASP A 65 8.54 1.46 -9.81
CA ASP A 65 9.97 1.12 -9.74
C ASP A 65 10.59 1.50 -8.39
N ALA A 66 10.24 2.66 -7.85
CA ALA A 66 10.62 3.07 -6.50
C ALA A 66 10.14 2.06 -5.44
N TYR A 67 8.91 1.57 -5.56
CA TYR A 67 8.38 0.56 -4.64
C TYR A 67 9.08 -0.79 -4.79
N ARG A 68 9.37 -1.23 -6.02
CA ARG A 68 10.16 -2.45 -6.26
C ARG A 68 11.58 -2.33 -5.73
N ALA A 69 12.22 -1.17 -5.83
CA ALA A 69 13.54 -0.93 -5.23
C ALA A 69 13.50 -1.08 -3.70
N PHE A 70 12.44 -0.59 -3.06
CA PHE A 70 12.22 -0.76 -1.62
C PHE A 70 11.90 -2.20 -1.22
N ARG A 71 10.86 -2.80 -1.83
CA ARG A 71 10.23 -4.05 -1.40
C ARG A 71 10.81 -5.30 -2.06
N GLY A 72 11.49 -5.13 -3.19
CA GLY A 72 11.98 -6.21 -4.06
C GLY A 72 10.91 -6.84 -4.96
N ARG A 73 9.65 -6.40 -4.84
CA ARG A 73 8.50 -6.89 -5.60
C ARG A 73 7.41 -5.80 -5.70
N ASP A 74 6.39 -6.05 -6.49
CA ASP A 74 5.17 -5.22 -6.50
C ASP A 74 4.42 -5.32 -5.16
N PRO A 75 3.58 -4.32 -4.83
CA PRO A 75 2.74 -4.34 -3.63
C PRO A 75 1.82 -5.57 -3.60
N ASP A 76 1.72 -6.24 -2.45
CA ASP A 76 0.85 -7.41 -2.28
C ASP A 76 -0.47 -7.04 -1.58
N VAL A 77 -1.59 -7.23 -2.29
CA VAL A 77 -2.93 -6.98 -1.76
C VAL A 77 -3.26 -7.84 -0.53
N ASN A 78 -2.59 -8.99 -0.37
CA ASN A 78 -2.79 -9.86 0.79
C ASN A 78 -2.41 -9.16 2.08
N ALA A 79 -1.43 -8.25 2.07
CA ALA A 79 -1.07 -7.48 3.27
C ALA A 79 -2.26 -6.64 3.76
N LEU A 80 -2.99 -5.99 2.85
CA LEU A 80 -4.19 -5.23 3.20
C LEU A 80 -5.33 -6.14 3.68
N LEU A 81 -5.51 -7.29 3.04
CA LEU A 81 -6.53 -8.26 3.42
C LEU A 81 -6.29 -8.81 4.84
N GLU A 82 -5.05 -9.14 5.18
CA GLU A 82 -4.64 -9.57 6.53
C GLU A 82 -4.97 -8.50 7.57
N VAL A 83 -4.58 -7.24 7.34
CA VAL A 83 -4.86 -6.12 8.24
C VAL A 83 -6.37 -5.90 8.43
N ARG A 84 -7.17 -6.16 7.39
CA ARG A 84 -8.64 -6.05 7.43
C ARG A 84 -9.36 -7.30 7.94
N GLY A 85 -8.62 -8.35 8.31
CA GLY A 85 -9.19 -9.60 8.84
C GLY A 85 -9.81 -10.51 7.78
N PHE A 86 -9.48 -10.32 6.50
CA PHE A 86 -9.90 -11.20 5.41
C PHE A 86 -8.95 -12.39 5.24
N PRO A 87 -9.45 -13.57 4.83
CA PRO A 87 -8.61 -14.71 4.52
C PRO A 87 -7.77 -14.44 3.26
N THR A 88 -6.45 -14.62 3.36
CA THR A 88 -5.49 -14.48 2.25
C THR A 88 -5.13 -15.80 1.59
N THR A 89 -5.53 -16.92 2.19
CA THR A 89 -5.42 -18.25 1.57
C THR A 89 -6.69 -18.53 0.77
N PRO A 90 -6.60 -18.95 -0.51
CA PRO A 90 -7.78 -19.36 -1.25
C PRO A 90 -8.45 -20.55 -0.55
N THR A 91 -9.67 -20.36 -0.06
CA THR A 91 -10.49 -21.44 0.51
C THR A 91 -10.56 -22.59 -0.50
N PRO A 92 -10.14 -23.82 -0.16
CA PRO A 92 -10.21 -24.93 -1.09
C PRO A 92 -11.67 -25.16 -1.49
N ARG A 93 -11.98 -25.03 -2.79
CA ARG A 93 -13.31 -25.36 -3.32
C ARG A 93 -13.58 -26.83 -3.04
N ARG A 94 -14.49 -27.11 -2.10
CA ARG A 94 -15.09 -28.44 -1.97
C ARG A 94 -15.78 -28.74 -3.31
N ARG A 95 -15.36 -29.84 -3.96
CA ARG A 95 -16.07 -30.44 -5.08
C ARG A 95 -17.35 -31.08 -4.60
#